data_AF-A0A533UB30-F1
#
_entry.id   AF-A0A533UB30-F1
#
_cell.length_a   1.000
_cell.length_b   1.000
_cell.length_c   1.000
_cell.angle_alpha   90.00
_cell.angle_beta   90.00
_cell.angle_gamma   90.00
#
_symmetry.space_group_name_H-M   'P 1'
#
loop_
_entity.id
_entity.type
_entity.pdbx_description
1 polymer ?
#
loop_
_entity_poly.entity_id
_entity_poly.type
_entity_poly.pdbx_seq_one_letter_code
_entity_poly.pdbx_strand_id
1 'polypeptide(L)'
;MIKTRSIYDDRHESDGTRILITRIYPRFIKKEHFDEWMLILSPDRDTLHKWKHSKKTEEHWKRFEEKLKSFFERFIKKLGN
;
A
#
# COMPACT_ATOMS: atom_id res chain seq x y z
N MET A 1 4.29 2.76 17.03
CA MET A 1 3.16 3.55 16.49
C MET A 1 3.34 3.68 14.99
N ILE A 2 2.32 3.39 14.18
CA ILE A 2 2.37 3.52 12.71
C ILE A 2 1.72 4.85 12.33
N LYS A 3 2.34 5.60 11.42
CA LYS A 3 1.80 6.85 10.85
C LYS A 3 1.57 6.67 9.36
N THR A 4 0.55 7.32 8.82
CA THR A 4 0.28 7.37 7.37
C THR A 4 0.51 8.78 6.87
N ARG A 5 1.15 8.91 5.70
CA ARG A 5 1.39 10.17 4.99
C ARG A 5 1.34 9.94 3.48
N SER A 6 1.17 11.01 2.71
CA SER A 6 1.37 10.96 1.27
C SER A 6 2.86 10.88 0.96
N ILE A 7 3.25 10.17 -0.11
CA ILE A 7 4.64 10.18 -0.58
C ILE A 7 5.06 11.54 -1.15
N TYR A 8 4.08 12.38 -1.50
CA TYR A 8 4.31 13.74 -1.96
C TYR A 8 4.50 14.74 -0.80
N ASP A 9 4.29 14.32 0.45
CA ASP A 9 4.60 15.14 1.61
C ASP A 9 6.12 15.15 1.86
N ASP A 10 6.62 16.29 2.32
CA ASP A 10 8.03 16.49 2.64
C ASP A 10 8.55 15.44 3.64
N ARG A 11 9.81 15.05 3.46
CA ARG A 11 10.49 14.15 4.40
C ARG A 11 10.86 14.94 5.65
N HIS A 12 10.50 14.43 6.82
CA HIS A 12 10.96 14.97 8.10
C HIS A 12 11.81 13.96 8.86
N GLU A 13 12.77 14.45 9.64
CA GLU A 13 13.61 13.60 10.51
C GLU A 13 12.78 12.79 11.51
N SER A 14 11.65 13.35 11.96
CA SER A 14 10.70 12.70 12.88
C SER A 14 9.86 11.57 12.26
N ASP A 15 9.97 11.32 10.96
CA ASP A 15 9.19 10.28 10.27
C ASP A 15 9.72 8.86 10.56
N GLY A 16 10.96 8.74 11.04
CA GLY A 16 11.62 7.45 11.21
C GLY A 16 11.76 6.73 9.86
N THR A 17 11.55 5.40 9.86
CA THR A 17 11.63 4.59 8.64
C THR A 17 10.40 4.78 7.75
N ARG A 18 10.60 5.29 6.54
CA ARG A 18 9.56 5.50 5.52
C ARG A 18 9.47 4.28 4.61
N ILE A 19 8.32 3.61 4.64
CA ILE A 19 8.02 2.46 3.78
C ILE A 19 7.04 2.90 2.70
N LEU A 20 7.47 2.84 1.44
CA LEU A 20 6.63 3.07 0.27
C LEU A 20 5.80 1.82 -0.03
N ILE A 21 4.47 1.96 -0.03
CA ILE A 21 3.53 0.89 -0.36
C ILE A 21 2.72 1.28 -1.59
N THR A 22 3.23 0.93 -2.77
CA THR A 22 2.53 1.09 -4.06
C THR A 22 3.01 0.07 -5.08
N ARG A 23 2.14 -0.29 -6.04
CA ARG A 23 2.49 -1.10 -7.22
C ARG A 23 3.16 -0.30 -8.35
N ILE A 24 3.01 1.02 -8.31
CA ILE A 24 3.48 1.93 -9.35
C ILE A 24 4.36 2.97 -8.69
N TYR A 25 5.59 3.11 -9.20
CA TYR A 25 6.51 4.10 -8.69
C TYR A 25 5.90 5.52 -8.82
N PRO A 26 5.94 6.35 -7.77
CA PRO A 26 5.33 7.67 -7.78
C PRO A 26 6.06 8.62 -8.74
N ARG A 27 5.30 9.41 -9.50
CA ARG A 27 5.89 10.35 -10.47
C ARG A 27 6.62 11.47 -9.73
N PHE A 28 7.76 11.90 -10.27
CA PHE A 28 8.55 13.02 -9.75
C PHE A 28 9.09 12.84 -8.31
N ILE A 29 9.08 11.62 -7.78
CA ILE A 29 9.63 11.31 -6.46
C ILE A 29 10.99 10.63 -6.61
N LYS A 30 12.00 11.14 -5.89
CA LYS A 30 13.33 10.52 -5.87
C LYS A 30 13.39 9.36 -4.86
N LYS A 31 14.33 8.41 -5.05
CA LYS A 31 14.42 7.19 -4.21
C LYS A 31 14.69 7.52 -2.74
N GLU A 32 15.31 8.66 -2.44
CA GLU A 32 15.70 9.08 -1.09
C GLU A 32 14.49 9.52 -0.24
N HIS A 33 13.31 9.73 -0.85
CA HIS A 33 12.09 10.05 -0.12
C HIS A 33 11.56 8.88 0.71
N PHE A 34 11.98 7.65 0.45
CA PHE A 34 11.58 6.47 1.20
C PHE A 34 12.74 5.50 1.37
N ASP A 35 12.75 4.79 2.48
CA ASP A 35 13.84 3.87 2.81
C ASP A 35 13.58 2.53 2.11
N GLU A 36 12.37 1.99 2.26
CA GLU A 36 11.97 0.68 1.71
C GLU A 36 10.81 0.80 0.71
N TRP A 37 10.78 -0.07 -0.30
CA TRP A 37 9.64 -0.20 -1.22
C TRP A 37 9.00 -1.58 -1.12
N MET A 38 7.86 -1.66 -0.43
CA MET A 38 7.15 -2.91 -0.19
C MET A 38 5.99 -3.09 -1.19
N LEU A 39 6.35 -3.56 -2.38
CA LEU A 39 5.41 -3.97 -3.44
C LEU A 39 4.43 -5.05 -2.97
N ILE A 40 4.94 -5.99 -2.17
CA ILE A 40 4.17 -7.08 -1.58
C ILE A 40 3.00 -6.56 -0.75
N LEU A 41 3.20 -5.48 0.02
CA LEU A 41 2.19 -4.89 0.87
C LEU A 41 1.12 -4.09 0.10
N SER A 42 1.28 -3.96 -1.22
CA SER A 42 0.36 -3.17 -2.04
C SER A 42 -0.80 -4.04 -2.54
N PRO A 43 -2.04 -3.51 -2.57
CA PRO A 43 -3.15 -4.19 -3.22
C PRO A 43 -2.80 -4.49 -4.69
N ASP A 44 -3.36 -5.57 -5.24
CA ASP A 44 -3.25 -5.82 -6.67
C ASP A 44 -3.99 -4.74 -7.48
N ARG A 45 -3.69 -4.67 -8.78
CA ARG A 45 -4.21 -3.60 -9.65
C ARG A 45 -5.73 -3.60 -9.75
N ASP A 46 -6.37 -4.77 -9.80
CA ASP A 46 -7.83 -4.88 -9.93
C ASP A 46 -8.52 -4.47 -8.63
N THR A 47 -8.04 -4.97 -7.49
CA THR A 47 -8.54 -4.58 -6.17
C THR A 47 -8.42 -3.07 -5.93
N LEU A 48 -7.25 -2.48 -6.26
CA LEU A 48 -7.04 -1.03 -6.14
C LEU A 48 -7.93 -0.22 -7.08
N HIS A 49 -8.09 -0.67 -8.34
CA HIS A 49 -8.95 -0.01 -9.32
C HIS A 49 -10.41 -0.01 -8.84
N LYS A 50 -10.94 -1.17 -8.43
CA LYS A 50 -12.30 -1.29 -7.89
C LYS A 50 -12.53 -0.38 -6.69
N TRP A 51 -11.55 -0.28 -5.78
CA TRP A 51 -11.62 0.64 -4.65
C TRP A 51 -11.68 2.11 -5.08
N LYS A 52 -10.80 2.53 -6.01
CA LYS A 52 -10.75 3.92 -6.50
C LYS A 52 -12.04 4.37 -7.18
N HIS A 53 -12.71 3.46 -7.89
CA HIS A 53 -13.97 3.72 -8.58
C HIS A 53 -15.22 3.42 -7.72
N SER A 54 -15.04 3.04 -6.46
CA SER A 54 -16.15 2.80 -5.54
C SER A 54 -16.72 4.10 -4.96
N LYS A 55 -17.91 4.00 -4.36
CA LYS A 55 -18.51 5.09 -3.58
C LYS A 55 -17.86 5.28 -2.20
N LYS A 56 -16.81 4.52 -1.87
CA LYS A 56 -16.11 4.53 -0.57
C LYS A 56 -17.06 4.37 0.64
N THR A 57 -18.08 3.53 0.49
CA THR A 57 -18.95 3.15 1.62
C THR A 57 -18.27 2.11 2.50
N GLU A 58 -18.83 1.86 3.68
CA GLU A 58 -18.33 0.85 4.61
C GLU A 58 -18.28 -0.55 3.97
N GLU A 59 -19.29 -0.90 3.17
CA GLU A 59 -19.33 -2.19 2.45
C GLU A 59 -18.22 -2.30 1.40
N HIS A 60 -17.92 -1.20 0.70
CA HIS A 60 -16.82 -1.16 -0.24
C HIS A 60 -15.47 -1.32 0.47
N TRP A 61 -15.33 -0.72 1.65
CA TRP A 61 -14.13 -0.84 2.48
C TRP A 61 -13.93 -2.28 2.93
N LYS A 62 -14.97 -2.91 3.50
CA LYS A 62 -14.93 -4.33 3.91
C LYS A 62 -14.52 -5.24 2.75
N ARG A 63 -15.12 -5.06 1.57
CA ARG A 63 -14.77 -5.85 0.38
C ARG A 63 -13.32 -5.66 -0.05
N PHE A 64 -12.80 -4.43 0.01
CA PHE A 64 -11.41 -4.14 -0.28
C PHE A 64 -10.47 -4.82 0.73
N GLU A 65 -10.79 -4.69 2.03
CA GLU A 65 -10.02 -5.28 3.11
C GLU A 65 -9.96 -6.82 3.01
N GLU A 66 -11.09 -7.48 2.76
CA GLU A 66 -11.18 -8.93 2.56
C GLU A 66 -10.32 -9.39 1.38
N LYS A 67 -10.38 -8.68 0.25
CA LYS A 67 -9.57 -8.99 -0.93
C LYS A 67 -8.08 -8.85 -0.63
N LEU A 68 -7.71 -7.80 0.09
CA LEU A 68 -6.33 -7.54 0.49
C LEU A 68 -5.81 -8.61 1.45
N LYS A 69 -6.56 -8.97 2.51
CA LYS A 69 -6.23 -10.06 3.44
C LYS A 69 -6.05 -11.39 2.72
N SER A 70 -7.00 -11.75 1.88
CA SER A 70 -6.97 -13.00 1.12
C SER A 70 -5.78 -13.05 0.14
N PHE A 71 -5.38 -11.90 -0.43
CA PHE A 71 -4.15 -11.82 -1.23
C PHE A 71 -2.91 -12.12 -0.39
N PHE A 72 -2.79 -11.51 0.80
CA PHE A 72 -1.67 -11.73 1.70
C PHE A 72 -1.58 -13.17 2.20
N GLU A 73 -2.69 -13.76 2.62
CA GLU A 73 -2.72 -15.15 3.09
C GLU A 73 -2.23 -16.12 2.00
N ARG A 74 -2.73 -15.95 0.77
CA ARG A 74 -2.26 -16.75 -0.38
C ARG A 74 -0.79 -16.52 -0.66
N PHE A 75 -0.31 -15.30 -0.51
CA PHE A 75 1.08 -14.96 -0.78
C PHE A 75 2.01 -15.57 0.28
N ILE A 76 1.71 -15.42 1.57
CA ILE A 76 2.49 -16.00 2.68
C ILE A 76 2.54 -17.52 2.55
N LYS A 77 1.41 -18.15 2.23
CA LYS A 77 1.36 -19.60 1.99
C LYS A 77 2.27 -20.05 0.84
N LYS A 78 2.51 -19.21 -0.16
CA LYS A 78 3.43 -19.49 -1.28
C LYS A 78 4.90 -19.27 -0.93
N LEU A 79 5.23 -18.45 0.07
CA LEU A 79 6.61 -18.25 0.52
C LEU A 79 7.09 -19.34 1.48
N GLY A 80 6.17 -19.98 2.20
CA GLY A 80 6.47 -21.03 3.18
C GLY A 80 6.59 -22.44 2.60
N ASN A 81 6.36 -22.61 1.28
CA ASN A 81 6.56 -23.84 0.52
C ASN A 81 7.75 -23.67 -0.41
#